data_AF-A0A519KZD6-F1
#
_entry.id   AF-A0A519KZD6-F1
#
_cell.length_a   1.000
_cell.length_b   1.000
_cell.length_c   1.000
_cell.angle_alpha   90.00
_cell.angle_beta   90.00
_cell.angle_gamma   90.00
#
_symmetry.space_group_name_H-M   'P 1'
#
loop_
_entity.id
_entity.type
_entity.pdbx_description
1 polymer ?
#
loop_
_entity_poly.entity_id
_entity_poly.type
_entity_poly.pdbx_seq_one_letter_code
_entity_poly.pdbx_strand_id
1 'polypeptide(L)'
;MTFYSFNKIPNSIIEKIDWTISYNKRLQIVKEVLTEKLKPNTEMNNGICKLPFDFPIISNGGNDIWIFGNKTESAKTIKFWISRRFFDSPQTYFIFTNDNDVKKQYEEQIKTKPEQNWKLEENWYRIMEGD
;
A
#
# COMPACT_ATOMS: atom_id res chain seq x y z
N MET A 1 -30.96 -7.21 -21.27
CA MET A 1 -30.83 -7.39 -19.81
C MET A 1 -29.58 -6.65 -19.37
N THR A 2 -29.76 -5.50 -18.74
CA THR A 2 -28.70 -4.54 -18.43
C THR A 2 -28.20 -4.81 -17.01
N PHE A 3 -26.97 -5.30 -16.88
CA PHE A 3 -26.30 -5.60 -15.61
C PHE A 3 -25.92 -4.30 -14.87
N TYR A 4 -26.89 -3.62 -14.25
CA TYR A 4 -26.67 -2.31 -13.59
C TYR A 4 -26.84 -2.34 -12.05
N SER A 5 -26.86 -3.50 -11.39
CA SER A 5 -27.08 -3.58 -9.93
C SER A 5 -25.86 -3.87 -9.06
N PHE A 6 -24.66 -4.06 -9.64
CA PHE A 6 -23.41 -4.18 -8.85
C PHE A 6 -22.79 -2.82 -8.45
N ASN A 7 -23.37 -1.70 -8.91
CA ASN A 7 -22.78 -0.35 -8.86
C ASN A 7 -22.87 0.42 -7.52
N LYS A 8 -22.94 -0.25 -6.36
CA LYS A 8 -22.96 0.47 -5.07
C LYS A 8 -22.22 -0.23 -3.94
N ILE A 9 -21.18 -1.03 -4.23
CA ILE A 9 -20.25 -1.39 -3.17
C ILE A 9 -19.33 -0.17 -2.97
N PRO A 10 -19.33 0.49 -1.79
CA PRO A 10 -18.40 1.57 -1.52
C PRO A 10 -16.96 1.05 -1.68
N ASN A 11 -16.08 1.83 -2.32
CA ASN A 11 -14.68 1.45 -2.52
C ASN A 11 -14.01 0.99 -1.21
N SER A 12 -14.38 1.60 -0.08
CA SER A 12 -13.89 1.20 1.25
C SER A 12 -14.22 -0.24 1.65
N ILE A 13 -15.33 -0.82 1.18
CA ILE A 13 -15.67 -2.23 1.41
C ILE A 13 -14.78 -3.12 0.55
N ILE A 14 -14.57 -2.76 -0.72
CA ILE A 14 -13.69 -3.51 -1.64
C ILE A 14 -12.26 -3.54 -1.08
N GLU A 15 -11.75 -2.40 -0.63
CA GLU A 15 -10.43 -2.28 0.00
C GLU A 15 -10.29 -3.16 1.24
N LYS A 16 -11.31 -3.21 2.11
CA LYS A 16 -11.30 -4.08 3.30
C LYS A 16 -11.29 -5.57 2.96
N ILE A 17 -12.01 -5.96 1.91
CA ILE A 17 -12.01 -7.35 1.43
C ILE A 17 -10.65 -7.70 0.83
N ASP A 18 -10.10 -6.85 -0.04
CA ASP A 18 -8.75 -7.04 -0.61
C ASP A 18 -7.67 -7.09 0.48
N TRP A 19 -7.75 -6.21 1.48
CA TRP A 19 -6.87 -6.27 2.65
C TRP A 19 -6.90 -7.66 3.29
N THR A 20 -8.09 -8.14 3.61
CA THR A 20 -8.29 -9.42 4.31
C THR A 20 -7.77 -10.61 3.50
N ILE A 21 -8.11 -10.68 2.21
CA ILE A 21 -7.74 -11.81 1.34
C ILE A 21 -6.23 -11.84 1.09
N SER A 22 -5.63 -10.68 0.81
CA SER A 22 -4.24 -10.58 0.35
C SER A 22 -3.25 -10.26 1.47
N TYR A 23 -3.71 -10.11 2.72
CA TYR A 23 -2.87 -9.76 3.89
C TYR A 23 -1.65 -10.67 4.03
N ASN A 24 -1.86 -11.99 4.06
CA ASN A 24 -0.77 -12.94 4.28
C ASN A 24 0.31 -12.86 3.19
N LYS A 25 -0.09 -12.61 1.94
CA LYS A 25 0.84 -12.43 0.83
C LYS A 25 1.61 -11.11 0.95
N ARG A 26 0.94 -10.01 1.34
CA ARG A 26 1.59 -8.73 1.65
C ARG A 26 2.59 -8.86 2.80
N LEU A 27 2.22 -9.57 3.86
CA LEU A 27 3.10 -9.84 4.99
C LEU A 27 4.34 -10.64 4.58
N GLN A 28 4.19 -11.63 3.70
CA GLN A 28 5.33 -12.36 3.14
C GLN A 28 6.26 -11.42 2.35
N ILE A 29 5.71 -10.57 1.49
CA ILE A 29 6.49 -9.59 0.71
C ILE A 29 7.24 -8.63 1.65
N VAL A 30 6.57 -8.14 2.70
CA VAL A 30 7.23 -7.30 3.72
C VAL A 30 8.42 -8.02 4.34
N LYS A 31 8.26 -9.29 4.74
CA LYS A 31 9.38 -10.09 5.28
C LYS A 31 10.51 -10.24 4.28
N GLU A 32 10.20 -10.47 3.01
CA GLU A 32 11.21 -10.58 1.95
C GLU A 32 11.95 -9.25 1.70
N VAL A 33 11.26 -8.11 1.81
CA VAL A 33 11.89 -6.78 1.74
C VAL A 33 12.78 -6.51 2.96
N LEU A 34 12.29 -6.81 4.18
CA LEU A 34 13.03 -6.60 5.42
C LEU A 34 14.27 -7.51 5.52
N THR A 35 14.21 -8.71 4.94
CA THR A 35 15.34 -9.66 4.85
C THR A 35 16.20 -9.43 3.61
N GLU A 36 15.99 -8.33 2.89
CA GLU A 36 16.75 -7.95 1.69
C GLU A 36 16.68 -8.95 0.52
N LYS A 37 15.77 -9.93 0.57
CA LYS A 37 15.49 -10.83 -0.56
C LYS A 37 14.79 -10.12 -1.71
N LEU A 38 13.93 -9.13 -1.38
CA LEU A 38 13.34 -8.22 -2.35
C LEU A 38 13.93 -6.82 -2.18
N LYS A 39 14.44 -6.25 -3.27
CA LYS A 39 15.02 -4.91 -3.35
C LYS A 39 14.45 -4.18 -4.57
N PRO A 40 14.51 -2.84 -4.60
CA PRO A 40 14.23 -2.10 -5.84
C PRO A 40 15.00 -2.70 -7.02
N ASN A 41 14.29 -2.99 -8.11
CA ASN A 41 14.80 -3.76 -9.25
C ASN A 41 14.44 -3.12 -10.60
N THR A 42 14.08 -1.83 -10.60
CA THR A 42 13.78 -1.07 -11.80
C THR A 42 14.75 0.09 -11.98
N GLU A 43 15.16 0.37 -13.22
CA GLU A 43 16.14 1.40 -13.55
C GLU A 43 15.61 2.84 -13.41
N MET A 44 14.30 3.05 -13.52
CA MET A 44 13.72 4.40 -13.61
C MET A 44 13.37 5.05 -12.25
N ASN A 45 13.31 4.31 -11.15
CA ASN A 45 12.94 4.86 -9.84
C ASN A 45 13.63 4.10 -8.69
N ASN A 46 14.43 4.83 -7.91
CA ASN A 46 15.31 4.29 -6.85
C ASN A 46 14.62 3.54 -5.69
N GLY A 47 13.28 3.40 -5.70
CA GLY A 47 12.54 2.66 -4.69
C GLY A 47 11.53 1.65 -5.25
N ILE A 48 11.35 1.55 -6.57
CA ILE A 48 10.34 0.66 -7.15
C ILE A 48 10.88 -0.77 -7.23
N CYS A 49 10.09 -1.71 -6.72
CA CYS A 49 10.32 -3.14 -6.81
C CYS A 49 9.13 -3.78 -7.51
N LYS A 50 9.37 -4.34 -8.69
CA LYS A 50 8.41 -5.18 -9.41
C LYS A 50 8.41 -6.57 -8.77
N LEU A 51 7.26 -7.02 -8.29
CA LEU A 51 7.11 -8.36 -7.70
C LEU A 51 7.32 -9.45 -8.77
N PRO A 52 7.88 -10.63 -8.42
CA PRO A 52 8.23 -11.67 -9.38
C PRO A 52 7.04 -12.55 -9.80
N PHE A 53 5.84 -11.97 -9.88
CA PHE A 53 4.62 -12.66 -10.28
C PHE A 53 3.56 -11.66 -10.79
N ASP A 54 2.77 -12.11 -11.76
CA ASP A 54 1.67 -11.31 -12.33
C ASP A 54 0.34 -11.53 -11.57
N PHE A 55 0.15 -12.70 -10.96
CA PHE A 55 -1.05 -13.03 -10.18
C PHE A 55 -0.72 -13.76 -8.86
N PRO A 56 -1.54 -13.59 -7.81
CA PRO A 56 -2.64 -12.62 -7.71
C PRO A 56 -2.12 -11.17 -7.74
N ILE A 57 -3.00 -10.21 -8.06
CA ILE A 57 -2.65 -8.80 -7.98
C ILE A 57 -2.63 -8.39 -6.50
N ILE A 58 -1.46 -8.01 -6.00
CA ILE A 58 -1.23 -7.62 -4.60
C ILE A 58 -1.09 -6.10 -4.45
N SER A 59 -0.68 -5.44 -5.53
CA SER A 59 -0.56 -3.99 -5.64
C SER A 59 -1.08 -3.58 -7.02
N ASN A 60 -2.10 -2.73 -7.06
CA ASN A 60 -2.78 -2.28 -8.27
C ASN A 60 -1.94 -1.33 -9.14
N GLY A 61 -0.67 -1.14 -8.79
CA GLY A 61 0.34 -0.49 -9.64
C GLY A 61 1.02 -1.42 -10.65
N GLY A 62 0.37 -2.52 -11.06
CA GLY A 62 0.98 -3.54 -11.92
C GLY A 62 1.87 -4.52 -11.14
N ASN A 63 1.52 -4.81 -9.88
CA ASN A 63 2.33 -5.54 -8.91
C ASN A 63 3.68 -4.90 -8.60
N ASP A 64 3.84 -3.62 -8.88
CA ASP A 64 4.92 -2.81 -8.32
C ASP A 64 4.63 -2.48 -6.86
N ILE A 65 5.68 -2.43 -6.04
CA ILE A 65 5.65 -1.83 -4.70
C ILE A 65 6.69 -0.73 -4.60
N TRP A 66 6.46 0.26 -3.73
CA TRP A 66 7.45 1.29 -3.44
C TRP A 66 8.10 1.03 -2.10
N ILE A 67 9.41 0.77 -2.13
CA ILE A 67 10.26 0.58 -0.95
C ILE A 67 11.11 1.83 -0.78
N PHE A 68 11.03 2.48 0.37
CA PHE A 68 11.93 3.56 0.77
C PHE A 68 12.22 3.45 2.25
N GLY A 69 13.27 4.11 2.71
CA GLY A 69 13.68 4.00 4.11
C GLY A 69 14.95 4.76 4.36
N ASN A 70 15.17 5.11 5.62
CA ASN A 70 16.40 5.77 6.01
C ASN A 70 17.56 4.77 5.96
N LYS A 71 18.66 5.14 5.30
CA LYS A 71 19.85 4.28 5.16
C LYS A 71 20.51 3.99 6.51
N THR A 72 20.27 4.83 7.52
CA THR A 72 20.98 4.78 8.81
C THR A 72 20.32 3.88 9.86
N GLU A 73 19.02 3.57 9.76
CA GLU A 73 18.28 2.96 10.88
C GLU A 73 17.69 1.58 10.60
N SER A 74 18.02 0.93 9.48
CA SER A 74 17.35 -0.30 8.99
C SER A 74 15.82 -0.16 8.81
N ALA A 75 15.31 1.06 8.96
CA ALA A 75 13.92 1.42 8.80
C ALA A 75 13.51 1.35 7.33
N LYS A 76 12.36 0.73 7.07
CA LYS A 76 11.76 0.52 5.76
C LYS A 76 10.28 0.86 5.83
N THR A 77 9.85 1.59 4.82
CA THR A 77 8.45 1.82 4.49
C THR A 77 8.17 1.21 3.13
N ILE A 78 7.06 0.49 3.04
CA ILE A 78 6.65 -0.27 1.85
C ILE A 78 5.23 0.15 1.53
N LYS A 79 5.02 0.74 0.35
CA LYS A 79 3.69 1.10 -0.16
C LYS A 79 3.24 0.09 -1.21
N PHE A 80 2.02 -0.39 -1.03
CA PHE A 80 1.25 -1.17 -2.00
C PHE A 80 0.16 -0.24 -2.55
N TRP A 81 0.11 -0.06 -3.87
CA TRP A 81 -0.96 0.72 -4.50
C TRP A 81 -2.28 -0.06 -4.39
N ILE A 82 -3.32 0.60 -3.91
CA ILE A 82 -4.70 0.11 -4.01
C ILE A 82 -5.38 0.79 -5.20
N SER A 83 -5.07 2.06 -5.43
CA SER A 83 -5.44 2.80 -6.64
C SER A 83 -4.23 3.60 -7.11
N ARG A 84 -3.81 3.35 -8.35
CA ARG A 84 -2.96 4.32 -9.05
C ARG A 84 -3.86 5.39 -9.65
N ARG A 85 -3.46 6.65 -9.48
CA ARG A 85 -4.13 7.82 -10.02
C ARG A 85 -4.44 7.60 -11.51
N PHE A 86 -5.69 7.31 -11.82
CA PHE A 86 -6.25 7.46 -13.17
C PHE A 86 -7.12 8.73 -13.12
N PHE A 87 -6.77 9.75 -13.91
CA PHE A 87 -7.30 11.12 -13.82
C PHE A 87 -7.04 11.82 -12.47
N ASP A 88 -7.71 12.93 -12.15
CA ASP A 88 -7.53 13.70 -10.90
C ASP A 88 -7.99 12.98 -9.62
N SER A 89 -8.03 11.65 -9.63
CA SER A 89 -8.38 10.85 -8.46
C SER A 89 -7.19 10.69 -7.51
N PRO A 90 -7.40 10.74 -6.19
CA PRO A 90 -6.34 10.55 -5.23
C PRO A 90 -5.75 9.12 -5.32
N GLN A 91 -4.48 8.98 -4.96
CA GLN A 91 -3.82 7.69 -4.82
C GLN A 91 -4.14 7.10 -3.45
N THR A 92 -4.36 5.79 -3.40
CA THR A 92 -4.60 5.10 -2.13
C THR A 92 -3.63 3.95 -1.97
N TYR A 93 -3.18 3.76 -0.74
CA TYR A 93 -2.12 2.82 -0.41
C TYR A 93 -2.44 2.01 0.83
N PHE A 94 -2.00 0.75 0.81
CA PHE A 94 -1.66 0.04 2.04
C PHE A 94 -0.18 0.22 2.30
N ILE A 95 0.16 0.67 3.50
CA ILE A 95 1.51 1.05 3.86
C ILE A 95 1.94 0.23 5.07
N PHE A 96 3.07 -0.45 4.95
CA PHE A 96 3.80 -0.99 6.08
C PHE A 96 4.98 -0.06 6.41
N THR A 97 5.21 0.21 7.69
CA THR A 97 6.44 0.90 8.12
C THR A 97 6.89 0.45 9.51
N ASN A 98 8.19 0.19 9.66
CA ASN A 98 8.83 0.01 10.97
C ASN A 98 9.56 1.28 11.45
N ASP A 99 9.45 2.39 10.72
CA ASP A 99 10.03 3.69 11.06
C ASP A 99 9.11 4.44 12.03
N ASN A 100 9.62 4.78 13.22
CA ASN A 100 8.78 5.39 14.26
C ASN A 100 8.33 6.82 13.94
N ASP A 101 9.11 7.58 13.18
CA ASP A 101 8.72 8.94 12.81
C ASP A 101 7.67 8.91 11.70
N VAL A 102 7.79 7.99 10.75
CA VAL A 102 6.76 7.76 9.73
C VAL A 102 5.46 7.23 10.36
N LYS A 103 5.53 6.36 11.38
CA LYS A 103 4.34 5.93 12.13
C LYS A 103 3.59 7.12 12.74
N LYS A 104 4.31 8.03 13.41
CA LYS A 104 3.71 9.23 14.01
C LYS A 104 3.03 10.10 12.95
N GLN A 105 3.68 10.30 11.80
CA GLN A 105 3.10 11.04 10.67
C GLN A 105 1.77 10.45 10.21
N TYR A 106 1.69 9.12 10.04
CA TYR A 106 0.45 8.47 9.63
C TYR A 106 -0.62 8.50 10.72
N GLU A 107 -0.24 8.35 11.99
CA GLU A 107 -1.19 8.49 13.11
C GLU A 107 -1.78 9.90 13.20
N GLU A 108 -0.99 10.94 12.95
CA GLU A 108 -1.46 12.32 12.85
C GLU A 108 -2.37 12.54 11.64
N GLN A 109 -2.01 11.98 10.48
CA GLN A 109 -2.84 12.05 9.27
C GLN A 109 -4.20 11.38 9.48
N ILE A 110 -4.23 10.23 10.17
CA ILE A 110 -5.47 9.53 10.54
C ILE A 110 -6.32 10.36 11.49
N LYS A 111 -5.72 11.04 12.48
CA LYS A 111 -6.45 11.95 13.36
C LYS A 111 -7.06 13.14 12.61
N THR A 112 -6.36 13.62 11.58
CA THR A 112 -6.75 14.82 10.81
C THR A 112 -7.85 14.53 9.79
N LYS A 113 -7.74 13.40 9.07
CA LYS A 113 -8.70 12.97 8.03
C LYS A 113 -9.10 11.50 8.21
N PRO A 114 -9.81 11.13 9.30
CA PRO A 114 -10.14 9.75 9.65
C PRO A 114 -11.10 9.06 8.65
N GLU A 115 -11.88 9.84 7.91
CA GLU A 115 -12.77 9.36 6.85
C GLU A 115 -12.00 8.86 5.62
N GLN A 116 -10.77 9.35 5.43
CA GLN A 116 -9.88 8.96 4.34
C GLN A 116 -8.75 8.04 4.80
N ASN A 117 -8.41 7.99 6.09
CA ASN A 117 -7.23 7.30 6.56
C ASN A 117 -7.53 6.49 7.82
N TRP A 118 -7.04 5.27 7.91
CA TRP A 118 -7.20 4.45 9.11
C TRP A 118 -6.05 3.47 9.31
N LYS A 119 -5.84 3.06 10.57
CA LYS A 119 -4.91 1.99 10.93
C LYS A 119 -5.53 0.64 10.55
N LEU A 120 -4.75 -0.23 9.93
CA LEU A 120 -5.19 -1.57 9.53
C LEU A 120 -4.80 -2.59 10.58
N GLU A 121 -3.52 -2.57 10.97
CA GLU A 121 -2.88 -3.47 11.93
C GLU A 121 -1.65 -2.76 12.53
N GLU A 122 -0.93 -3.42 13.43
CA GLU A 122 0.33 -2.89 13.92
C GLU A 122 1.34 -2.69 12.77
N ASN A 123 1.90 -1.49 12.66
CA ASN A 123 2.77 -1.03 11.56
C ASN A 123 2.09 -0.92 10.18
N TRP A 124 0.76 -1.10 10.08
CA TRP A 124 0.03 -1.07 8.82
C TRP A 124 -1.05 0.02 8.78
N TYR A 125 -1.06 0.77 7.68
CA TYR A 125 -1.92 1.95 7.50
C TYR A 125 -2.58 1.93 6.12
N ARG A 126 -3.83 2.39 6.04
CA ARG A 126 -4.49 2.76 4.78
C ARG A 126 -4.46 4.28 4.66
N ILE A 127 -3.74 4.78 3.66
CA ILE A 127 -3.54 6.22 3.45
C ILE A 127 -3.98 6.63 2.05
N MET A 128 -4.66 7.78 1.97
CA MET A 128 -4.96 8.49 0.73
C MET A 128 -3.97 9.65 0.56
N GLU A 129 -3.37 9.77 -0.63
CA GLU A 129 -2.47 10.87 -1.01
C GLU A 129 -3.00 11.56 -2.28
N GLY A 130 -3.01 12.89 -2.27
CA GLY A 130 -3.61 13.73 -3.30
C GLY A 130 -4.90 14.38 -2.78
N ASP A 131 -4.94 15.70 -2.83
CA ASP A 131 -6.12 16.55 -2.57
C ASP A 131 -6.60 17.12 -3.90
#